data_AF-A0A3M0ZLT8-F1
#
_entry.id   AF-A0A3M0ZLT8-F1
#
_cell.length_a   1.000
_cell.length_b   1.000
_cell.length_c   1.000
_cell.angle_alpha   90.00
_cell.angle_beta   90.00
_cell.angle_gamma   90.00
#
_symmetry.space_group_name_H-M   'P 1'
#
loop_
_entity.id
_entity.type
_entity.pdbx_description
1 polymer ?
#
loop_
_entity_poly.entity_id
_entity_poly.type
_entity_poly.pdbx_seq_one_letter_code
_entity_poly.pdbx_strand_id
1 'polypeptide(L)'
;MSGKAPQTGNMIGRQSQNEGITVVPAPGKVVVDGKLDDWDWSGRIWCFADLSIRERFSAEAAAMWDEQYLYVAVHWKDPSPMMSQVNPQYNPNDGWKSDALQLRMQMGDKRTLWLTSWYYTPKRQPVLHIAAWKDPKNSRNGQEVQVLTAAPGGTQLGHDVELAYRRDEDGKGFVQELRLPWKLLYGEAIKPKAGQVFRMGMEFLWGDPSGKEWPIHRYADCMAPGVTSREFFWSNLNAWGLAELSAKGHVEQRRYVSGTDRLDGVVPIRLRVPADASRVTLVIESERGKRLRTLAEIDPKEYTVAQEGDMRVIEVGWDGLDEGTWKRLPGGRHRLERHPVKPGTYRVKALFHKGLGAEYEMCFYNPGTPPWRTTDGSGAWGADHCAPYRVARAGKRMIISWAFAEGGHGIIGLDEKGRKRWGEKRGARLLAADERYVYAIPRGWHVKEDQLIRLSADRGEYCPFVLNGKPREFNLSVARLLGVEKVEVTGLAVGKRWIALALKSGKVVFLDKDTASPVRSVPATGV
;
A
#
# COMPACT_ATOMS: atom_id res chain seq x y z
N MET A 1 -45.03 -6.91 15.41
CA MET A 1 -43.72 -7.54 15.59
C MET A 1 -42.68 -6.64 14.97
N SER A 2 -41.85 -5.99 15.79
CA SER A 2 -40.80 -5.07 15.34
C SER A 2 -39.65 -5.88 14.73
N GLY A 3 -39.58 -5.90 13.39
CA GLY A 3 -38.43 -6.45 12.69
C GLY A 3 -37.20 -5.62 13.03
N LYS A 4 -36.32 -6.16 13.88
CA LYS A 4 -34.95 -5.67 14.00
C LYS A 4 -34.33 -5.76 12.61
N ALA A 5 -33.93 -4.62 12.04
CA ALA A 5 -33.05 -4.61 10.88
C ALA A 5 -31.85 -5.54 11.17
N PRO A 6 -31.40 -6.36 10.22
CA PRO A 6 -30.20 -7.16 10.42
C PRO A 6 -29.07 -6.20 10.79
N GLN A 7 -28.48 -6.38 11.97
CA GLN A 7 -27.29 -5.64 12.36
C GLN A 7 -26.23 -5.94 11.29
N THR A 8 -25.90 -4.95 10.46
CA THR A 8 -24.80 -5.03 9.51
C THR A 8 -23.52 -5.16 10.34
N GLY A 9 -23.09 -6.39 10.62
CA GLY A 9 -21.96 -6.66 11.48
C GLY A 9 -20.67 -6.16 10.84
N ASN A 10 -19.91 -5.28 11.51
CA ASN A 10 -18.58 -4.77 11.16
C ASN A 10 -18.29 -4.58 9.66
N MET A 11 -19.29 -4.16 8.89
CA MET A 11 -19.25 -4.07 7.42
C MET A 11 -20.10 -2.91 6.91
N ILE A 12 -19.64 -2.28 5.84
CA ILE A 12 -20.41 -1.34 5.01
C ILE A 12 -20.52 -1.92 3.60
N GLY A 13 -21.73 -2.38 3.26
CA GLY A 13 -21.96 -3.16 2.03
C GLY A 13 -21.10 -4.42 2.00
N ARG A 14 -20.10 -4.42 1.12
CA ARG A 14 -19.16 -5.54 0.89
C ARG A 14 -17.77 -5.32 1.48
N GLN A 15 -17.55 -4.18 2.12
CA GLN A 15 -16.27 -3.76 2.69
C GLN A 15 -16.28 -3.92 4.21
N SER A 16 -15.15 -4.26 4.84
CA SER A 16 -15.05 -4.26 6.30
C SER A 16 -15.23 -2.85 6.88
N GLN A 17 -15.83 -2.71 8.05
CA GLN A 17 -15.97 -1.43 8.75
C GLN A 17 -15.74 -1.71 10.23
N ASN A 18 -14.47 -1.69 10.64
CA ASN A 18 -14.09 -1.96 12.01
C ASN A 18 -14.05 -0.65 12.78
N GLU A 19 -15.01 -0.42 13.67
CA GLU A 19 -15.00 0.74 14.56
C GLU A 19 -14.14 0.42 15.78
N GLY A 20 -12.91 0.95 15.79
CA GLY A 20 -11.88 0.62 16.77
C GLY A 20 -11.43 -0.85 16.78
N ILE A 21 -10.66 -1.21 17.80
CA ILE A 21 -10.13 -2.55 18.08
C ILE A 21 -10.04 -2.79 19.59
N THR A 22 -10.28 -4.02 20.02
CA THR A 22 -10.08 -4.44 21.41
C THR A 22 -8.67 -5.01 21.57
N VAL A 23 -7.89 -4.44 22.47
CA VAL A 23 -6.53 -4.87 22.81
C VAL A 23 -6.63 -5.78 24.04
N VAL A 24 -6.48 -7.09 23.85
CA VAL A 24 -6.66 -8.07 24.94
C VAL A 24 -5.40 -8.21 25.80
N PRO A 25 -5.47 -8.61 27.08
CA PRO A 25 -4.25 -8.89 27.85
C PRO A 25 -3.49 -10.07 27.22
N ALA A 26 -2.16 -9.99 27.18
CA ALA A 26 -1.34 -11.11 26.73
C ALA A 26 -1.59 -12.33 27.64
N PRO A 27 -1.86 -13.53 27.09
CA PRO A 27 -2.19 -14.71 27.90
C PRO A 27 -0.97 -15.26 28.65
N GLY A 28 0.23 -14.84 28.26
CA GLY A 28 1.50 -15.21 28.86
C GLY A 28 2.65 -14.47 28.19
N LYS A 29 3.84 -15.07 28.22
CA LYS A 29 5.01 -14.53 27.52
C LYS A 29 4.78 -14.61 26.00
N VAL A 30 4.85 -13.46 25.34
CA VAL A 30 4.76 -13.37 23.87
C VAL A 30 6.15 -13.48 23.26
N VAL A 31 6.31 -14.35 22.26
CA VAL A 31 7.55 -14.58 21.50
C VAL A 31 7.36 -14.07 20.08
N VAL A 32 8.10 -13.02 19.70
CA VAL A 32 8.00 -12.41 18.38
C VAL A 32 8.81 -13.22 17.36
N ASP A 33 8.21 -14.26 16.77
CA ASP A 33 8.87 -15.21 15.85
C ASP A 33 8.13 -15.47 14.52
N GLY A 34 7.02 -14.77 14.29
CA GLY A 34 6.10 -14.92 13.17
C GLY A 34 5.11 -16.07 13.35
N LYS A 35 4.77 -16.44 14.58
CA LYS A 35 3.72 -17.43 14.89
C LYS A 35 2.69 -16.79 15.81
N LEU A 36 1.47 -17.33 15.77
CA LEU A 36 0.35 -16.82 16.56
C LEU A 36 -0.10 -17.81 17.65
N ASP A 37 0.70 -18.83 17.94
CA ASP A 37 0.34 -19.93 18.86
C ASP A 37 0.18 -19.46 20.31
N ASP A 38 0.89 -18.39 20.68
CA ASP A 38 0.87 -17.72 21.99
C ASP A 38 -0.03 -16.48 22.03
N TRP A 39 -0.74 -16.18 20.94
CA TRP A 39 -1.64 -15.04 20.85
C TRP A 39 -3.06 -15.39 21.29
N ASP A 40 -3.67 -14.50 22.06
CA ASP A 40 -5.12 -14.44 22.14
C ASP A 40 -5.69 -13.71 20.91
N TRP A 41 -6.08 -14.49 19.91
CA TRP A 41 -6.60 -14.00 18.63
C TRP A 41 -8.07 -13.52 18.68
N SER A 42 -8.69 -13.48 19.88
CA SER A 42 -10.12 -13.18 20.03
C SER A 42 -10.50 -11.73 19.74
N GLY A 43 -9.61 -10.77 20.04
CA GLY A 43 -9.81 -9.33 19.79
C GLY A 43 -9.60 -8.89 18.34
N ARG A 44 -9.35 -9.83 17.42
CA ARG A 44 -8.96 -9.50 16.06
C ARG A 44 -10.05 -8.79 15.26
N ILE A 45 -9.59 -7.99 14.30
CA ILE A 45 -10.39 -7.42 13.24
C ILE A 45 -9.96 -8.02 11.88
N TRP A 46 -10.91 -8.18 10.96
CA TRP A 46 -10.64 -8.60 9.59
C TRP A 46 -10.83 -7.40 8.67
N CYS A 47 -9.78 -7.06 7.93
CA CYS A 47 -9.68 -5.87 7.12
C CYS A 47 -9.59 -6.24 5.63
N PHE A 48 -10.57 -5.81 4.85
CA PHE A 48 -10.64 -6.07 3.41
C PHE A 48 -11.47 -5.01 2.68
N ALA A 49 -11.05 -4.65 1.46
CA ALA A 49 -11.74 -3.64 0.65
C ALA A 49 -13.05 -4.13 0.03
N ASP A 50 -13.12 -5.42 -0.33
CA ASP A 50 -14.33 -6.09 -0.81
C ASP A 50 -14.28 -7.58 -0.46
N LEU A 51 -15.43 -8.15 -0.08
CA LEU A 51 -15.57 -9.57 0.23
C LEU A 51 -15.06 -10.51 -0.86
N SER A 52 -15.20 -10.15 -2.14
CA SER A 52 -14.82 -11.00 -3.27
C SER A 52 -13.32 -11.17 -3.44
N ILE A 53 -12.51 -10.25 -2.90
CA ILE A 53 -11.04 -10.27 -3.04
C ILE A 53 -10.31 -10.62 -1.75
N ARG A 54 -11.01 -10.77 -0.62
CA ARG A 54 -10.42 -10.96 0.71
C ARG A 54 -9.49 -12.18 0.82
N GLU A 55 -9.74 -13.24 0.06
CA GLU A 55 -8.88 -14.44 0.04
C GLU A 55 -7.52 -14.18 -0.64
N ARG A 56 -7.37 -13.03 -1.32
CA ARG A 56 -6.14 -12.58 -1.97
C ARG A 56 -5.57 -11.32 -1.33
N PHE A 57 -6.42 -10.43 -0.87
CA PHE A 57 -6.06 -9.12 -0.32
C PHE A 57 -6.87 -8.87 0.96
N SER A 58 -6.40 -9.40 2.07
CA SER A 58 -6.95 -9.07 3.40
C SER A 58 -5.90 -9.19 4.49
N ALA A 59 -6.21 -8.60 5.63
CA ALA A 59 -5.39 -8.65 6.82
C ALA A 59 -6.29 -8.94 8.03
N GLU A 60 -6.00 -10.00 8.78
CA GLU A 60 -6.53 -10.16 10.13
C GLU A 60 -5.55 -9.53 11.11
N ALA A 61 -5.94 -8.45 11.79
CA ALA A 61 -5.10 -7.73 12.73
C ALA A 61 -5.62 -7.91 14.16
N ALA A 62 -4.71 -8.20 15.08
CA ALA A 62 -5.00 -8.28 16.51
C ALA A 62 -3.97 -7.46 17.31
N ALA A 63 -4.35 -7.09 18.53
CA ALA A 63 -3.45 -6.41 19.45
C ALA A 63 -3.59 -6.99 20.86
N MET A 64 -2.47 -7.11 21.56
CA MET A 64 -2.43 -7.51 22.96
C MET A 64 -1.66 -6.50 23.81
N TRP A 65 -1.80 -6.57 25.12
CA TRP A 65 -1.04 -5.72 26.04
C TRP A 65 -0.60 -6.44 27.31
N ASP A 66 0.51 -5.98 27.87
CA ASP A 66 0.94 -6.26 29.23
C ASP A 66 1.46 -4.98 29.91
N GLU A 67 2.07 -5.12 31.09
CA GLU A 67 2.61 -3.99 31.87
C GLU A 67 3.69 -3.18 31.13
N GLN A 68 4.38 -3.77 30.16
CA GLN A 68 5.56 -3.20 29.50
C GLN A 68 5.33 -2.89 28.02
N TYR A 69 4.49 -3.66 27.34
CA TYR A 69 4.38 -3.65 25.89
C TYR A 69 2.94 -3.58 25.37
N LEU A 70 2.83 -2.93 24.21
CA LEU A 70 1.78 -3.17 23.25
C LEU A 70 2.31 -4.17 22.22
N TYR A 71 1.52 -5.21 21.94
CA TYR A 71 1.79 -6.15 20.86
C TYR A 71 0.77 -5.92 19.74
N VAL A 72 1.23 -5.94 18.50
CA VAL A 72 0.37 -5.91 17.30
C VAL A 72 0.79 -7.02 16.37
N ALA A 73 -0.16 -7.81 15.90
CA ALA A 73 0.08 -8.85 14.91
C ALA A 73 -0.92 -8.76 13.77
N VAL A 74 -0.47 -9.20 12.60
CA VAL A 74 -1.26 -9.23 11.38
C VAL A 74 -1.00 -10.54 10.64
N HIS A 75 -2.05 -11.27 10.31
CA HIS A 75 -2.00 -12.36 9.35
C HIS A 75 -2.51 -11.86 8.00
N TRP A 76 -1.65 -11.90 6.99
CA TRP A 76 -1.90 -11.34 5.67
C TRP A 76 -2.30 -12.42 4.68
N LYS A 77 -3.32 -12.13 3.86
CA LYS A 77 -3.49 -12.75 2.53
C LYS A 77 -2.87 -11.82 1.50
N ASP A 78 -1.86 -12.33 0.80
CA ASP A 78 -1.01 -11.57 -0.10
C ASP A 78 -0.51 -12.46 -1.26
N PRO A 79 -0.75 -12.10 -2.53
CA PRO A 79 -0.27 -12.87 -3.68
C PRO A 79 1.25 -12.75 -3.93
N SER A 80 1.94 -11.78 -3.33
CA SER A 80 3.38 -11.54 -3.50
C SER A 80 4.08 -11.22 -2.16
N PRO A 81 4.01 -12.14 -1.18
CA PRO A 81 4.34 -11.82 0.20
C PRO A 81 5.83 -11.54 0.42
N MET A 82 6.11 -10.49 1.19
CA MET A 82 7.44 -10.12 1.67
C MET A 82 8.45 -9.98 0.54
N MET A 83 8.14 -9.11 -0.43
CA MET A 83 9.00 -8.87 -1.60
C MET A 83 9.71 -7.51 -1.58
N SER A 84 9.53 -6.72 -0.51
CA SER A 84 10.06 -5.35 -0.43
C SER A 84 11.56 -5.26 -0.64
N GLN A 85 11.95 -4.34 -1.52
CA GLN A 85 13.32 -4.01 -1.91
C GLN A 85 13.73 -2.62 -1.39
N VAL A 86 12.88 -1.99 -0.56
CA VAL A 86 13.12 -0.68 0.02
C VAL A 86 14.22 -0.78 1.07
N ASN A 87 15.36 -0.18 0.79
CA ASN A 87 16.53 -0.26 1.65
C ASN A 87 16.45 0.81 2.76
N PRO A 88 16.37 0.42 4.04
CA PRO A 88 16.20 1.37 5.14
C PRO A 88 17.37 2.35 5.31
N GLN A 89 18.57 2.01 4.81
CA GLN A 89 19.73 2.88 4.87
C GLN A 89 19.70 4.01 3.83
N TYR A 90 19.04 3.78 2.68
CA TYR A 90 19.10 4.70 1.54
C TYR A 90 17.77 5.42 1.28
N ASN A 91 16.65 4.75 1.48
CA ASN A 91 15.31 5.31 1.29
C ASN A 91 14.37 4.93 2.46
N PRO A 92 14.68 5.36 3.70
CA PRO A 92 13.90 5.00 4.89
C PRO A 92 12.44 5.48 4.88
N ASN A 93 12.14 6.54 4.13
CA ASN A 93 10.79 7.12 4.04
C ASN A 93 9.88 6.41 3.02
N ASP A 94 10.42 5.42 2.30
CA ASP A 94 9.73 4.75 1.19
C ASP A 94 9.17 3.37 1.59
N GLY A 95 9.23 2.98 2.87
CA GLY A 95 8.80 1.65 3.32
C GLY A 95 7.36 1.28 2.92
N TRP A 96 6.50 2.28 2.75
CA TRP A 96 5.10 2.16 2.30
C TRP A 96 4.93 1.72 0.85
N LYS A 97 6.01 1.64 0.05
CA LYS A 97 5.97 1.26 -1.37
C LYS A 97 5.82 -0.25 -1.64
N SER A 98 5.74 -1.07 -0.59
CA SER A 98 5.62 -2.51 -0.72
C SER A 98 4.75 -3.05 0.41
N ASP A 99 4.90 -4.33 0.77
CA ASP A 99 4.17 -4.97 1.85
C ASP A 99 4.50 -4.24 3.16
N ALA A 100 3.53 -3.50 3.67
CA ALA A 100 3.74 -2.62 4.81
C ALA A 100 2.49 -2.48 5.67
N LEU A 101 2.70 -2.58 6.98
CA LEU A 101 1.75 -2.14 7.99
C LEU A 101 2.08 -0.71 8.40
N GLN A 102 1.10 0.19 8.33
CA GLN A 102 1.20 1.51 8.93
C GLN A 102 0.22 1.65 10.09
N LEU A 103 0.73 2.03 11.26
CA LEU A 103 -0.08 2.37 12.42
C LEU A 103 -0.10 3.89 12.58
N ARG A 104 -1.30 4.44 12.71
CA ARG A 104 -1.56 5.86 12.95
C ARG A 104 -2.05 6.01 14.38
N MET A 105 -1.19 6.48 15.27
CA MET A 105 -1.45 6.42 16.70
C MET A 105 -1.50 7.81 17.31
N GLN A 106 -2.45 8.04 18.20
CA GLN A 106 -2.48 9.22 19.06
C GLN A 106 -2.55 8.77 20.52
N MET A 107 -1.47 9.02 21.25
CA MET A 107 -1.28 8.62 22.65
C MET A 107 -1.62 9.82 23.54
N GLY A 108 -2.88 9.87 24.00
CA GLY A 108 -3.41 11.06 24.67
C GLY A 108 -3.46 12.28 23.74
N ASP A 109 -3.46 13.50 24.29
CA ASP A 109 -3.42 14.75 23.51
C ASP A 109 -1.99 15.22 23.21
N LYS A 110 -0.98 14.52 23.74
CA LYS A 110 0.42 14.97 23.75
C LYS A 110 1.29 14.39 22.64
N ARG A 111 0.91 13.27 22.03
CA ARG A 111 1.80 12.60 21.08
C ARG A 111 1.06 11.87 19.96
N THR A 112 1.47 12.16 18.73
CA THR A 112 0.95 11.53 17.52
C THR A 112 2.11 10.88 16.77
N LEU A 113 1.94 9.60 16.42
CA LEU A 113 2.96 8.75 15.83
C LEU A 113 2.47 8.15 14.52
N TRP A 114 3.37 8.13 13.54
CA TRP A 114 3.28 7.30 12.34
C TRP A 114 4.30 6.19 12.44
N LEU A 115 3.82 4.96 12.57
CA LEU A 115 4.66 3.79 12.48
C LEU A 115 4.49 3.18 11.09
N THR A 116 5.58 2.80 10.44
CA THR A 116 5.55 2.07 9.16
C THR A 116 6.56 0.95 9.27
N SER A 117 6.09 -0.28 9.06
CA SER A 117 6.93 -1.47 9.15
C SER A 117 6.90 -2.23 7.83
N TRP A 118 8.06 -2.74 7.42
CA TRP A 118 8.22 -3.57 6.23
C TRP A 118 9.38 -4.56 6.41
N TYR A 119 9.52 -5.50 5.46
CA TYR A 119 10.60 -6.49 5.46
C TYR A 119 11.56 -6.27 4.28
N TYR A 120 12.77 -5.79 4.54
CA TYR A 120 13.78 -5.60 3.49
C TYR A 120 14.37 -6.95 3.05
N THR A 121 13.80 -7.48 1.97
CA THR A 121 14.02 -8.84 1.46
C THR A 121 15.49 -9.16 1.16
N PRO A 122 16.27 -8.29 0.47
CA PRO A 122 17.67 -8.57 0.15
C PRO A 122 18.56 -8.89 1.36
N LYS A 123 18.24 -8.35 2.55
CA LYS A 123 18.97 -8.63 3.78
C LYS A 123 18.18 -9.43 4.80
N ARG A 124 16.99 -9.91 4.44
CA ARG A 124 16.09 -10.62 5.37
C ARG A 124 15.85 -9.82 6.66
N GLN A 125 15.60 -8.53 6.51
CA GLN A 125 15.72 -7.56 7.61
C GLN A 125 14.38 -6.86 7.89
N PRO A 126 13.75 -7.11 9.05
CA PRO A 126 12.65 -6.29 9.54
C PRO A 126 13.05 -4.83 9.78
N VAL A 127 12.15 -3.92 9.43
CA VAL A 127 12.34 -2.47 9.61
C VAL A 127 11.10 -1.85 10.24
N LEU A 128 11.32 -0.91 11.17
CA LEU A 128 10.32 -0.02 11.71
C LEU A 128 10.76 1.45 11.55
N HIS A 129 9.99 2.21 10.79
CA HIS A 129 10.10 3.67 10.71
C HIS A 129 9.09 4.31 11.66
N ILE A 130 9.56 5.20 12.53
CA ILE A 130 8.79 5.93 13.54
C ILE A 130 8.87 7.41 13.22
N ALA A 131 7.73 8.04 12.91
CA ALA A 131 7.61 9.48 12.71
C ALA A 131 6.73 10.08 13.82
N ALA A 132 7.34 10.76 14.79
CA ALA A 132 6.62 11.51 15.81
C ALA A 132 6.32 12.93 15.30
N TRP A 133 5.07 13.37 15.38
CA TRP A 133 4.71 14.72 14.98
C TRP A 133 5.27 15.74 15.98
N LYS A 134 5.87 16.82 15.49
CA LYS A 134 6.33 17.94 16.34
C LYS A 134 5.17 18.68 16.99
N ASP A 135 4.04 18.76 16.28
CA ASP A 135 2.75 19.19 16.82
C ASP A 135 1.79 18.00 16.78
N PRO A 136 1.30 17.50 17.93
CA PRO A 136 0.41 16.34 17.99
C PRO A 136 -0.89 16.48 17.19
N LYS A 137 -1.28 17.70 16.82
CA LYS A 137 -2.51 18.00 16.08
C LYS A 137 -2.26 18.33 14.61
N ASN A 138 -1.01 18.54 14.18
CA ASN A 138 -0.71 18.98 12.83
C ASN A 138 0.63 18.45 12.28
N SER A 139 0.55 17.41 11.44
CA SER A 139 1.72 16.84 10.73
C SER A 139 2.52 17.83 9.90
N ARG A 140 1.88 18.92 9.42
CA ARG A 140 2.55 19.90 8.55
C ARG A 140 3.62 20.72 9.27
N ASN A 141 3.61 20.72 10.60
CA ASN A 141 4.64 21.36 11.43
C ASN A 141 5.95 20.54 11.50
N GLY A 142 5.99 19.39 10.81
CA GLY A 142 7.16 18.54 10.72
C GLY A 142 7.14 17.38 11.71
N GLN A 143 8.11 16.48 11.54
CA GLN A 143 8.19 15.23 12.27
C GLN A 143 9.63 14.98 12.74
N GLU A 144 9.76 14.27 13.85
CA GLU A 144 10.99 13.64 14.29
C GLU A 144 10.97 12.18 13.87
N VAL A 145 11.98 11.77 13.11
CA VAL A 145 12.02 10.45 12.47
C VAL A 145 13.12 9.60 13.07
N GLN A 146 12.77 8.37 13.43
CA GLN A 146 13.69 7.32 13.82
C GLN A 146 13.44 6.07 12.96
N VAL A 147 14.50 5.42 12.52
CA VAL A 147 14.43 4.16 11.76
C VAL A 147 15.16 3.09 12.54
N LEU A 148 14.45 2.02 12.88
CA LEU A 148 14.98 0.87 13.60
C LEU A 148 15.04 -0.32 12.66
N THR A 149 16.13 -1.07 12.72
CA THR A 149 16.37 -2.22 11.84
C THR A 149 16.96 -3.37 12.64
N ALA A 150 16.50 -4.58 12.40
CA ALA A 150 17.13 -5.75 13.00
C ALA A 150 18.49 -6.08 12.35
N ALA A 151 19.29 -6.95 12.96
CA ALA A 151 20.35 -7.63 12.22
C ALA A 151 19.74 -8.49 11.08
N PRO A 152 20.46 -8.74 9.98
CA PRO A 152 19.99 -9.64 8.93
C PRO A 152 19.50 -10.99 9.47
N GLY A 153 18.25 -11.36 9.18
CA GLY A 153 17.60 -12.58 9.68
C GLY A 153 17.14 -12.55 11.14
N GLY A 154 17.37 -11.47 11.88
CA GLY A 154 16.93 -11.30 13.27
C GLY A 154 15.62 -10.54 13.40
N THR A 155 15.10 -10.49 14.64
CA THR A 155 13.83 -9.81 14.99
C THR A 155 14.02 -8.62 15.93
N GLN A 156 15.22 -8.44 16.50
CA GLN A 156 15.54 -7.42 17.50
C GLN A 156 15.93 -6.10 16.84
N LEU A 157 15.14 -5.03 17.00
CA LEU A 157 15.33 -3.75 16.32
C LEU A 157 16.10 -2.71 17.17
N GLY A 158 16.38 -3.05 18.43
CA GLY A 158 16.89 -2.10 19.42
C GLY A 158 15.75 -1.31 20.08
N HIS A 159 16.09 -0.52 21.11
CA HIS A 159 15.09 0.20 21.93
C HIS A 159 13.99 -0.70 22.51
N ASP A 160 14.31 -1.98 22.74
CA ASP A 160 13.37 -3.00 23.23
C ASP A 160 12.17 -3.27 22.29
N VAL A 161 12.34 -2.95 21.01
CA VAL A 161 11.41 -3.28 19.93
C VAL A 161 11.80 -4.59 19.28
N GLU A 162 10.81 -5.45 19.06
CA GLU A 162 10.94 -6.67 18.27
C GLU A 162 9.91 -6.68 17.14
N LEU A 163 10.31 -7.17 15.97
CA LEU A 163 9.46 -7.29 14.79
C LEU A 163 9.85 -8.55 14.00
N ALA A 164 8.89 -9.44 13.80
CA ALA A 164 9.06 -10.68 13.04
C ALA A 164 8.13 -10.74 11.83
N TYR A 165 8.59 -11.46 10.82
CA TYR A 165 7.81 -11.80 9.63
C TYR A 165 8.05 -13.26 9.28
N ARG A 166 6.99 -13.99 8.95
CA ARG A 166 7.07 -15.38 8.53
C ARG A 166 6.07 -15.65 7.42
N ARG A 167 6.55 -16.12 6.26
CA ARG A 167 5.67 -16.53 5.15
C ARG A 167 4.81 -17.73 5.56
N ASP A 168 3.58 -17.73 5.06
CA ASP A 168 2.70 -18.90 5.11
C ASP A 168 3.31 -20.03 4.27
N GLU A 169 3.02 -21.28 4.64
CA GLU A 169 3.54 -22.47 3.95
C GLU A 169 3.06 -22.57 2.49
N ASP A 170 1.86 -22.05 2.19
CA ASP A 170 1.29 -22.03 0.84
C ASP A 170 1.85 -20.88 -0.03
N GLY A 171 2.65 -19.98 0.54
CA GLY A 171 3.22 -18.81 -0.14
C GLY A 171 2.19 -17.73 -0.53
N LYS A 172 0.97 -17.76 0.02
CA LYS A 172 -0.13 -16.83 -0.29
C LYS A 172 -0.42 -15.86 0.86
N GLY A 173 0.55 -15.66 1.72
CA GLY A 173 0.40 -14.86 2.92
C GLY A 173 1.67 -14.84 3.77
N PHE A 174 1.58 -14.10 4.86
CA PHE A 174 2.60 -14.08 5.91
C PHE A 174 2.01 -13.60 7.23
N VAL A 175 2.63 -14.01 8.33
CA VAL A 175 2.40 -13.46 9.67
C VAL A 175 3.43 -12.36 9.92
N GLN A 176 2.96 -11.27 10.52
CA GLN A 176 3.76 -10.16 11.01
C GLN A 176 3.46 -9.94 12.48
N GLU A 177 4.47 -9.81 13.32
CA GLU A 177 4.34 -9.55 14.75
C GLU A 177 5.23 -8.40 15.18
N LEU A 178 4.73 -7.52 16.04
CA LEU A 178 5.40 -6.32 16.50
C LEU A 178 5.21 -6.15 18.02
N ARG A 179 6.32 -6.03 18.76
CA ARG A 179 6.35 -5.62 20.17
C ARG A 179 6.83 -4.18 20.30
N LEU A 180 6.04 -3.34 20.96
CA LEU A 180 6.31 -1.91 21.16
C LEU A 180 6.30 -1.59 22.66
N PRO A 181 7.41 -1.09 23.24
CA PRO A 181 7.42 -0.62 24.62
C PRO A 181 6.48 0.57 24.82
N TRP A 182 5.71 0.58 25.91
CA TRP A 182 4.83 1.72 26.23
C TRP A 182 5.61 3.03 26.34
N LYS A 183 6.83 2.98 26.89
CA LYS A 183 7.74 4.13 26.97
C LYS A 183 8.09 4.70 25.60
N LEU A 184 8.23 3.86 24.58
CA LEU A 184 8.49 4.30 23.22
C LEU A 184 7.28 5.00 22.61
N LEU A 185 6.05 4.57 22.95
CA LEU A 185 4.81 5.14 22.43
C LEU A 185 4.42 6.46 23.13
N TYR A 186 4.55 6.53 24.45
CA TYR A 186 4.22 7.73 25.22
C TYR A 186 5.37 8.74 25.30
N GLY A 187 6.62 8.30 25.10
CA GLY A 187 7.83 9.13 25.28
C GLY A 187 8.30 9.18 26.73
N GLU A 188 7.49 8.64 27.63
CA GLU A 188 7.73 8.53 29.07
C GLU A 188 7.22 7.18 29.58
N ALA A 189 7.74 6.73 30.73
CA ALA A 189 7.25 5.50 31.34
C ALA A 189 5.81 5.70 31.81
N ILE A 190 4.93 4.77 31.46
CA ILE A 190 3.54 4.74 31.91
C ILE A 190 3.23 3.39 32.56
N LYS A 191 2.15 3.36 33.33
CA LYS A 191 1.53 2.11 33.82
C LYS A 191 0.22 1.91 33.07
N PRO A 192 0.18 1.07 32.01
CA PRO A 192 -1.06 0.79 31.30
C PRO A 192 -2.06 0.13 32.25
N LYS A 193 -3.36 0.36 32.00
CA LYS A 193 -4.43 -0.27 32.78
C LYS A 193 -5.60 -0.64 31.90
N ALA A 194 -6.35 -1.65 32.32
CA ALA A 194 -7.61 -2.00 31.67
C ALA A 194 -8.58 -0.80 31.63
N GLY A 195 -9.34 -0.70 30.54
CA GLY A 195 -10.23 0.42 30.20
C GLY A 195 -9.51 1.66 29.65
N GLN A 196 -8.17 1.68 29.61
CA GLN A 196 -7.44 2.77 28.97
C GLN A 196 -7.64 2.72 27.46
N VAL A 197 -7.84 3.89 26.86
CA VAL A 197 -8.03 4.05 25.42
C VAL A 197 -6.96 4.95 24.81
N PHE A 198 -6.58 4.65 23.58
CA PHE A 198 -5.79 5.52 22.70
C PHE A 198 -6.34 5.42 21.27
N ARG A 199 -6.01 6.38 20.39
CA ARG A 199 -6.42 6.23 18.99
C ARG A 199 -5.40 5.40 18.23
N MET A 200 -5.90 4.49 17.40
CA MET A 200 -5.10 3.70 16.48
C MET A 200 -5.90 3.49 15.20
N GLY A 201 -5.38 3.99 14.08
CA GLY A 201 -5.81 3.63 12.73
C GLY A 201 -4.78 2.70 12.09
N MET A 202 -5.23 1.81 11.21
CA MET A 202 -4.36 0.85 10.52
C MET A 202 -4.45 1.02 9.02
N GLU A 203 -3.31 1.07 8.33
CA GLU A 203 -3.23 0.95 6.88
C GLU A 203 -2.42 -0.28 6.49
N PHE A 204 -2.96 -1.00 5.53
CA PHE A 204 -2.42 -2.24 4.99
C PHE A 204 -2.07 -1.98 3.53
N LEU A 205 -0.82 -2.22 3.14
CA LEU A 205 -0.32 -1.96 1.81
C LEU A 205 0.28 -3.27 1.28
N TRP A 206 -0.12 -3.66 0.07
CA TRP A 206 0.37 -4.83 -0.63
C TRP A 206 1.26 -4.37 -1.78
N GLY A 207 2.53 -4.78 -1.76
CA GLY A 207 3.49 -4.48 -2.81
C GLY A 207 3.25 -5.28 -4.08
N ASP A 208 3.85 -4.81 -5.18
CA ASP A 208 3.98 -5.64 -6.37
C ASP A 208 5.16 -6.64 -6.24
N PRO A 209 5.27 -7.64 -7.13
CA PRO A 209 6.40 -8.56 -7.16
C PRO A 209 7.78 -7.91 -7.39
N SER A 210 7.84 -6.64 -7.80
CA SER A 210 9.10 -5.89 -7.90
C SER A 210 9.58 -5.39 -6.55
N GLY A 211 8.66 -5.14 -5.61
CA GLY A 211 8.93 -4.66 -4.25
C GLY A 211 9.51 -3.24 -4.16
N LYS A 212 9.43 -2.44 -5.22
CA LYS A 212 10.09 -1.13 -5.35
C LYS A 212 9.15 0.04 -5.67
N GLU A 213 7.93 -0.23 -6.14
CA GLU A 213 7.06 0.75 -6.80
C GLU A 213 5.83 1.13 -5.95
N TRP A 214 4.70 1.49 -6.54
CA TRP A 214 3.48 1.76 -5.79
C TRP A 214 2.82 0.44 -5.35
N PRO A 215 2.20 0.38 -4.16
CA PRO A 215 1.39 -0.75 -3.74
C PRO A 215 0.31 -1.09 -4.78
N ILE A 216 0.13 -2.38 -5.07
CA ILE A 216 -0.93 -2.88 -5.97
C ILE A 216 -2.30 -2.88 -5.29
N HIS A 217 -2.30 -2.87 -3.96
CA HIS A 217 -3.50 -2.71 -3.16
C HIS A 217 -3.19 -1.93 -1.89
N ARG A 218 -4.17 -1.17 -1.41
CA ARG A 218 -4.10 -0.45 -0.14
C ARG A 218 -5.48 -0.47 0.50
N TYR A 219 -5.50 -0.70 1.80
CA TYR A 219 -6.73 -0.62 2.58
C TYR A 219 -6.49 -0.01 3.95
N ALA A 220 -7.44 0.80 4.43
CA ALA A 220 -7.38 1.43 5.76
C ALA A 220 -8.60 1.03 6.58
N ASP A 221 -8.38 0.74 7.87
CA ASP A 221 -9.42 0.27 8.78
C ASP A 221 -9.07 0.63 10.25
N CYS A 222 -9.83 0.09 11.21
CA CYS A 222 -9.82 0.53 12.61
C CYS A 222 -10.23 2.01 12.66
N MET A 223 -11.46 2.25 12.23
CA MET A 223 -12.08 3.54 11.99
C MET A 223 -12.68 4.12 13.28
N ALA A 224 -12.78 5.44 13.33
CA ALA A 224 -13.64 6.10 14.31
C ALA A 224 -15.12 5.78 14.03
N PRO A 225 -15.96 5.66 15.07
CA PRO A 225 -17.38 5.38 14.89
C PRO A 225 -18.08 6.32 13.90
N GLY A 226 -18.82 5.77 12.95
CA GLY A 226 -19.55 6.50 11.92
C GLY A 226 -18.69 7.11 10.79
N VAL A 227 -17.37 6.98 10.83
CA VAL A 227 -16.48 7.49 9.77
C VAL A 227 -16.24 6.43 8.72
N THR A 228 -16.64 6.72 7.48
CA THR A 228 -16.51 5.79 6.34
C THR A 228 -15.45 6.22 5.32
N SER A 229 -15.04 7.50 5.32
CA SER A 229 -13.99 7.99 4.43
C SER A 229 -12.61 7.49 4.86
N ARG A 230 -11.91 6.86 3.92
CA ARG A 230 -10.53 6.36 4.06
C ARG A 230 -9.52 7.20 3.27
N GLU A 231 -9.97 8.31 2.68
CA GLU A 231 -9.12 9.26 1.98
C GLU A 231 -8.24 10.02 2.96
N PHE A 232 -6.99 10.29 2.57
CA PHE A 232 -6.01 11.02 3.38
C PHE A 232 -5.84 10.48 4.81
N PHE A 233 -6.12 9.18 5.00
CA PHE A 233 -6.19 8.52 6.32
C PHE A 233 -4.94 8.75 7.16
N TRP A 234 -3.76 8.82 6.54
CA TRP A 234 -2.48 9.05 7.20
C TRP A 234 -2.42 10.33 8.04
N SER A 235 -3.22 11.35 7.73
CA SER A 235 -3.27 12.61 8.49
C SER A 235 -4.61 12.91 9.14
N ASN A 236 -5.61 12.05 8.94
CA ASN A 236 -6.97 12.28 9.40
C ASN A 236 -7.19 11.74 10.82
N LEU A 237 -6.76 12.50 11.83
CA LEU A 237 -6.89 12.15 13.26
C LEU A 237 -8.32 11.74 13.64
N ASN A 238 -9.33 12.35 13.01
CA ASN A 238 -10.73 12.09 13.30
C ASN A 238 -11.22 10.75 12.73
N ALA A 239 -10.53 10.18 11.75
CA ALA A 239 -10.86 8.88 11.18
C ALA A 239 -10.27 7.70 11.96
N TRP A 240 -9.29 7.92 12.85
CA TRP A 240 -8.64 6.84 13.59
C TRP A 240 -9.51 6.39 14.75
N GLY A 241 -9.78 5.08 14.79
CA GLY A 241 -10.59 4.41 15.80
C GLY A 241 -9.91 4.34 17.16
N LEU A 242 -10.67 3.85 18.14
CA LEU A 242 -10.16 3.63 19.49
C LEU A 242 -9.58 2.22 19.62
N ALA A 243 -8.42 2.13 20.25
CA ALA A 243 -7.87 0.90 20.79
C ALA A 243 -8.08 0.90 22.30
N GLU A 244 -8.87 -0.04 22.80
CA GLU A 244 -9.20 -0.16 24.22
C GLU A 244 -8.46 -1.34 24.84
N LEU A 245 -7.73 -1.09 25.94
CA LEU A 245 -7.10 -2.13 26.73
C LEU A 245 -8.16 -2.90 27.52
N SER A 246 -8.51 -4.10 27.08
CA SER A 246 -9.48 -4.95 27.77
C SER A 246 -8.91 -5.49 29.08
N ALA A 247 -9.78 -5.66 30.09
CA ALA A 247 -9.45 -6.37 31.33
C ALA A 247 -9.36 -7.89 31.14
N LYS A 248 -9.95 -8.43 30.07
CA LYS A 248 -10.07 -9.87 29.83
C LYS A 248 -9.73 -10.22 28.39
N GLY A 249 -9.11 -11.39 28.23
CA GLY A 249 -8.98 -12.04 26.93
C GLY A 249 -10.26 -12.79 26.53
N HIS A 250 -10.16 -13.56 25.46
CA HIS A 250 -11.21 -14.43 24.91
C HIS A 250 -12.53 -13.68 24.68
N VAL A 251 -12.42 -12.48 24.10
CA VAL A 251 -13.58 -11.63 23.79
C VAL A 251 -14.39 -12.19 22.62
N GLU A 252 -15.64 -11.75 22.47
CA GLU A 252 -16.46 -12.18 21.33
C GLU A 252 -15.84 -11.66 20.02
N GLN A 253 -15.57 -12.59 19.10
CA GLN A 253 -15.03 -12.25 17.80
C GLN A 253 -16.06 -11.50 16.96
N ARG A 254 -15.57 -10.47 16.26
CA ARG A 254 -16.39 -9.71 15.31
C ARG A 254 -16.88 -10.61 14.20
N ARG A 255 -18.16 -10.41 13.85
CA ARG A 255 -18.78 -11.05 12.69
C ARG A 255 -18.77 -10.09 11.51
N TYR A 256 -18.38 -10.63 10.35
CA TYR A 256 -18.36 -9.93 9.06
C TYR A 256 -19.44 -10.56 8.19
N VAL A 257 -20.67 -10.18 8.51
CA VAL A 257 -21.83 -10.61 7.75
C VAL A 257 -22.17 -9.42 6.88
N SER A 258 -21.96 -9.56 5.57
CA SER A 258 -22.58 -8.63 4.64
C SER A 258 -24.06 -8.65 4.96
N GLY A 259 -24.66 -7.49 5.21
CA GLY A 259 -26.10 -7.37 5.12
C GLY A 259 -26.42 -7.82 3.70
N THR A 260 -26.83 -9.08 3.57
CA THR A 260 -26.69 -9.84 2.34
C THR A 260 -27.30 -9.05 1.20
N ASP A 261 -26.64 -8.99 0.04
CA ASP A 261 -27.30 -8.69 -1.22
C ASP A 261 -28.33 -9.79 -1.59
N ARG A 262 -28.68 -10.69 -0.64
CA ARG A 262 -29.84 -11.57 -0.78
C ARG A 262 -31.05 -10.68 -0.96
N LEU A 263 -31.64 -10.82 -2.13
CA LEU A 263 -32.90 -10.21 -2.46
C LEU A 263 -33.96 -10.80 -1.52
N ASP A 264 -34.32 -10.02 -0.52
CA ASP A 264 -35.44 -10.31 0.36
C ASP A 264 -36.74 -10.11 -0.42
N GLY A 265 -37.58 -11.13 -0.42
CA GLY A 265 -38.83 -11.12 -1.15
C GLY A 265 -39.78 -12.20 -0.67
N VAL A 266 -41.06 -11.85 -0.61
CA VAL A 266 -42.12 -12.74 -0.13
C VAL A 266 -42.51 -13.82 -1.15
N VAL A 267 -42.08 -13.66 -2.40
CA VAL A 267 -42.33 -14.64 -3.48
C VAL A 267 -41.05 -15.44 -3.74
N PRO A 268 -40.95 -16.70 -3.27
CA PRO A 268 -39.78 -17.52 -3.51
C PRO A 268 -39.75 -18.02 -4.96
N ILE A 269 -38.71 -17.66 -5.70
CA ILE A 269 -38.45 -18.17 -7.04
C ILE A 269 -37.42 -19.28 -6.94
N ARG A 270 -37.87 -20.52 -7.17
CA ARG A 270 -36.99 -21.70 -7.22
C ARG A 270 -36.58 -22.01 -8.65
N LEU A 271 -35.28 -22.23 -8.86
CA LEU A 271 -34.74 -22.66 -10.14
C LEU A 271 -33.56 -23.61 -9.95
N ARG A 272 -33.36 -24.48 -10.95
CA ARG A 272 -32.20 -25.36 -11.05
C ARG A 272 -31.19 -24.72 -11.98
N VAL A 273 -29.96 -24.53 -11.51
CA VAL A 273 -28.83 -23.99 -12.29
C VAL A 273 -27.65 -24.96 -12.23
N PRO A 274 -26.76 -24.98 -13.23
CA PRO A 274 -25.53 -25.77 -13.13
C PRO A 274 -24.75 -25.43 -11.87
N ALA A 275 -24.16 -26.43 -11.22
CA ALA A 275 -23.41 -26.28 -9.98
C ALA A 275 -22.18 -25.36 -10.12
N ASP A 276 -21.67 -25.22 -11.35
CA ASP A 276 -20.54 -24.36 -11.71
C ASP A 276 -20.95 -22.95 -12.19
N ALA A 277 -22.26 -22.62 -12.19
CA ALA A 277 -22.71 -21.26 -12.41
C ALA A 277 -22.11 -20.33 -11.34
N SER A 278 -21.48 -19.24 -11.78
CA SER A 278 -20.91 -18.24 -10.88
C SER A 278 -21.83 -17.04 -10.70
N ARG A 279 -22.65 -16.72 -11.70
CA ARG A 279 -23.65 -15.65 -11.63
C ARG A 279 -24.92 -16.08 -12.32
N VAL A 280 -26.04 -15.60 -11.79
CA VAL A 280 -27.39 -15.80 -12.33
C VAL A 280 -28.09 -14.45 -12.43
N THR A 281 -28.81 -14.23 -13.52
CA THR A 281 -29.73 -13.11 -13.69
C THR A 281 -31.11 -13.66 -14.00
N LEU A 282 -32.12 -13.24 -13.23
CA LEU A 282 -33.51 -13.59 -13.44
C LEU A 282 -34.24 -12.43 -14.11
N VAL A 283 -35.07 -12.74 -15.09
CA VAL A 283 -36.02 -11.83 -15.72
C VAL A 283 -37.41 -12.35 -15.44
N ILE A 284 -38.24 -11.52 -14.82
CA ILE A 284 -39.64 -11.81 -14.53
C ILE A 284 -40.48 -11.10 -15.59
N GLU A 285 -41.27 -11.88 -16.32
CA GLU A 285 -42.17 -11.43 -17.38
C GLU A 285 -43.62 -11.69 -16.98
N SER A 286 -44.53 -10.82 -17.42
CA SER A 286 -45.96 -11.11 -17.39
C SER A 286 -46.29 -12.33 -18.25
N GLU A 287 -47.48 -12.91 -18.07
CA GLU A 287 -48.01 -13.98 -18.92
C GLU A 287 -47.97 -13.62 -20.43
N ARG A 288 -48.09 -12.32 -20.77
CA ARG A 288 -48.02 -11.79 -22.14
C ARG A 288 -46.59 -11.49 -22.62
N GLY A 289 -45.56 -11.89 -21.88
CA GLY A 289 -44.15 -11.71 -22.25
C GLY A 289 -43.58 -10.31 -22.01
N LYS A 290 -44.30 -9.41 -21.32
CA LYS A 290 -43.77 -8.09 -20.96
C LYS A 290 -42.79 -8.24 -19.80
N ARG A 291 -41.54 -7.77 -19.95
CA ARG A 291 -40.57 -7.71 -18.85
C ARG A 291 -41.07 -6.76 -17.75
N LEU A 292 -41.05 -7.24 -16.52
CA LEU A 292 -41.50 -6.51 -15.34
C LEU A 292 -40.35 -6.23 -14.37
N ARG A 293 -39.43 -7.18 -14.21
CA ARG A 293 -38.35 -7.07 -13.22
C ARG A 293 -37.11 -7.85 -13.67
N THR A 294 -35.94 -7.30 -13.39
CA THR A 294 -34.64 -7.96 -13.54
C THR A 294 -33.99 -8.06 -12.17
N LEU A 295 -33.60 -9.27 -11.78
CA LEU A 295 -32.83 -9.56 -10.58
C LEU A 295 -31.46 -10.05 -11.05
N ALA A 296 -30.47 -9.15 -11.07
CA ALA A 296 -29.18 -9.39 -11.72
C ALA A 296 -28.06 -9.73 -10.72
N GLU A 297 -26.99 -10.33 -11.23
CA GLU A 297 -25.73 -10.60 -10.52
C GLU A 297 -25.86 -11.46 -9.25
N ILE A 298 -26.86 -12.34 -9.20
CA ILE A 298 -27.09 -13.25 -8.09
C ILE A 298 -25.92 -14.25 -8.02
N ASP A 299 -25.24 -14.35 -6.87
CA ASP A 299 -24.32 -15.44 -6.59
C ASP A 299 -25.11 -16.69 -6.21
N PRO A 300 -25.18 -17.73 -7.06
CA PRO A 300 -26.02 -18.89 -6.77
C PRO A 300 -25.57 -19.65 -5.52
N LYS A 301 -24.35 -19.47 -4.99
CA LYS A 301 -23.91 -20.13 -3.74
C LYS A 301 -24.69 -19.61 -2.54
N GLU A 302 -24.94 -18.31 -2.49
CA GLU A 302 -25.64 -17.65 -1.37
C GLU A 302 -27.13 -18.01 -1.30
N TYR A 303 -27.69 -18.50 -2.40
CA TYR A 303 -29.12 -18.83 -2.52
C TYR A 303 -29.39 -20.34 -2.62
N THR A 304 -28.37 -21.17 -2.40
CA THR A 304 -28.49 -22.64 -2.49
C THR A 304 -29.42 -23.17 -1.40
N VAL A 305 -30.41 -23.97 -1.80
CA VAL A 305 -31.29 -24.71 -0.86
C VAL A 305 -31.12 -26.22 -0.97
N ALA A 306 -30.61 -26.73 -2.10
CA ALA A 306 -30.24 -28.12 -2.29
C ALA A 306 -29.18 -28.28 -3.38
N GLN A 307 -28.43 -29.39 -3.31
CA GLN A 307 -27.49 -29.83 -4.34
C GLN A 307 -28.02 -31.14 -4.96
N GLU A 308 -28.08 -31.20 -6.28
CA GLU A 308 -28.64 -32.33 -7.04
C GLU A 308 -27.67 -32.73 -8.16
N GLY A 309 -26.68 -33.56 -7.86
CA GLY A 309 -25.65 -33.93 -8.83
C GLY A 309 -24.86 -32.72 -9.33
N ASP A 310 -24.81 -32.53 -10.64
CA ASP A 310 -24.17 -31.41 -11.34
C ASP A 310 -25.04 -30.13 -11.37
N MET A 311 -26.21 -30.18 -10.75
CA MET A 311 -27.13 -29.06 -10.63
C MET A 311 -27.25 -28.59 -9.18
N ARG A 312 -27.60 -27.33 -9.02
CA ARG A 312 -27.92 -26.69 -7.76
C ARG A 312 -29.34 -26.14 -7.82
N VAL A 313 -30.10 -26.36 -6.76
CA VAL A 313 -31.38 -25.69 -6.55
C VAL A 313 -31.12 -24.41 -5.78
N ILE A 314 -31.48 -23.27 -6.37
CA ILE A 314 -31.45 -21.96 -5.70
C ILE A 314 -32.86 -21.44 -5.48
N GLU A 315 -33.03 -20.68 -4.40
CA GLU A 315 -34.27 -19.96 -4.07
C GLU A 315 -33.99 -18.48 -3.87
N VAL A 316 -34.50 -17.65 -4.77
CA VAL A 316 -34.32 -16.19 -4.79
C VAL A 316 -35.64 -15.51 -4.44
N GLY A 317 -35.63 -14.57 -3.48
CA GLY A 317 -36.82 -13.81 -3.11
C GLY A 317 -37.12 -12.71 -4.11
N TRP A 318 -38.37 -12.64 -4.59
CA TRP A 318 -38.91 -11.47 -5.29
C TRP A 318 -39.86 -10.70 -4.37
N ASP A 319 -39.65 -9.39 -4.29
CA ASP A 319 -40.43 -8.43 -3.51
C ASP A 319 -41.83 -8.15 -4.07
N GLY A 320 -42.15 -8.69 -5.25
CA GLY A 320 -43.42 -8.43 -5.94
C GLY A 320 -43.48 -7.05 -6.61
N LEU A 321 -42.34 -6.37 -6.74
CA LEU A 321 -42.26 -5.05 -7.38
C LEU A 321 -41.75 -5.14 -8.82
N ASP A 322 -42.08 -4.13 -9.61
CA ASP A 322 -41.54 -3.92 -10.95
C ASP A 322 -40.10 -3.34 -10.95
N GLU A 323 -39.53 -3.13 -12.13
CA GLU A 323 -38.20 -2.54 -12.31
C GLU A 323 -38.10 -1.14 -11.70
N GLY A 324 -39.24 -0.44 -11.66
CA GLY A 324 -39.36 0.94 -11.23
C GLY A 324 -38.92 1.95 -12.29
N THR A 325 -39.09 3.22 -11.95
CA THR A 325 -38.65 4.35 -12.76
C THR A 325 -37.80 5.30 -11.93
N TRP A 326 -36.75 5.84 -12.56
CA TRP A 326 -35.90 6.84 -11.92
C TRP A 326 -36.58 8.20 -11.95
N LYS A 327 -36.81 8.76 -10.77
CA LYS A 327 -37.36 10.10 -10.59
C LYS A 327 -36.28 11.06 -10.14
N ARG A 328 -36.17 12.19 -10.84
CA ARG A 328 -35.29 13.28 -10.43
C ARG A 328 -35.93 14.07 -9.30
N LEU A 329 -35.20 14.24 -8.20
CA LEU A 329 -35.57 15.02 -7.04
C LEU A 329 -34.90 16.40 -7.08
N PRO A 330 -35.39 17.39 -6.30
CA PRO A 330 -34.72 18.68 -6.14
C PRO A 330 -33.26 18.52 -5.67
N GLY A 331 -32.37 19.35 -6.24
CA GLY A 331 -30.93 19.31 -5.97
C GLY A 331 -30.15 18.24 -6.75
N GLY A 332 -30.68 17.74 -7.87
CA GLY A 332 -29.97 16.80 -8.76
C GLY A 332 -29.91 15.36 -8.26
N ARG A 333 -30.62 15.03 -7.18
CA ARG A 333 -30.69 13.66 -6.64
C ARG A 333 -31.66 12.81 -7.47
N HIS A 334 -31.47 11.49 -7.47
CA HIS A 334 -32.34 10.55 -8.15
C HIS A 334 -32.88 9.51 -7.15
N ARG A 335 -34.14 9.12 -7.29
CA ARG A 335 -34.76 8.04 -6.52
C ARG A 335 -35.42 7.05 -7.46
N LEU A 336 -35.19 5.76 -7.25
CA LEU A 336 -35.91 4.70 -7.93
C LEU A 336 -37.26 4.48 -7.24
N GLU A 337 -38.36 4.68 -7.96
CA GLU A 337 -39.72 4.40 -7.49
C GLU A 337 -40.20 3.09 -8.14
N ARG A 338 -40.46 2.06 -7.33
CA ARG A 338 -40.96 0.75 -7.78
C ARG A 338 -42.41 0.56 -7.36
N HIS A 339 -43.18 -0.19 -8.15
CA HIS A 339 -44.60 -0.42 -7.91
C HIS A 339 -44.91 -1.91 -7.77
N PRO A 340 -45.83 -2.29 -6.86
CA PRO A 340 -46.32 -3.67 -6.80
C PRO A 340 -46.94 -4.09 -8.12
N VAL A 341 -46.60 -5.28 -8.58
CA VAL A 341 -47.29 -5.91 -9.70
C VAL A 341 -48.56 -6.62 -9.24
N LYS A 342 -49.50 -6.88 -10.16
CA LYS A 342 -50.78 -7.51 -9.82
C LYS A 342 -50.58 -8.97 -9.39
N PRO A 343 -51.42 -9.56 -8.53
CA PRO A 343 -51.43 -11.02 -8.37
C PRO A 343 -51.70 -11.72 -9.70
N GLY A 344 -51.01 -12.83 -9.98
CA GLY A 344 -51.21 -13.60 -11.21
C GLY A 344 -50.04 -14.52 -11.56
N THR A 345 -50.13 -15.11 -12.76
CA THR A 345 -49.10 -16.01 -13.29
C THR A 345 -48.00 -15.21 -13.98
N TYR A 346 -46.76 -15.54 -13.65
CA TYR A 346 -45.55 -14.91 -14.19
C TYR A 346 -44.64 -15.94 -14.82
N ARG A 347 -43.89 -15.53 -15.85
CA ARG A 347 -42.83 -16.35 -16.45
C ARG A 347 -41.48 -15.85 -15.97
N VAL A 348 -40.66 -16.73 -15.41
CA VAL A 348 -39.28 -16.43 -15.06
C VAL A 348 -38.36 -17.01 -16.12
N LYS A 349 -37.43 -16.19 -16.62
CA LYS A 349 -36.31 -16.64 -17.45
C LYS A 349 -35.02 -16.38 -16.69
N ALA A 350 -34.13 -17.36 -16.68
CA ALA A 350 -32.82 -17.22 -16.05
C ALA A 350 -31.72 -17.26 -17.11
N LEU A 351 -30.73 -16.38 -16.97
CA LEU A 351 -29.44 -16.46 -17.64
C LEU A 351 -28.40 -16.78 -16.58
N PHE A 352 -27.52 -17.73 -16.85
CA PHE A 352 -26.39 -18.04 -15.97
C PHE A 352 -25.09 -18.08 -16.78
N HIS A 353 -23.97 -17.83 -16.12
CA HIS A 353 -22.65 -18.02 -16.71
C HIS A 353 -21.63 -18.45 -15.65
N LYS A 354 -20.54 -19.08 -16.09
CA LYS A 354 -19.46 -19.62 -15.24
C LYS A 354 -18.48 -18.55 -14.74
N GLY A 355 -18.89 -17.28 -14.74
CA GLY A 355 -18.01 -16.13 -14.53
C GLY A 355 -17.54 -15.52 -15.85
N LEU A 356 -16.86 -14.38 -15.78
CA LEU A 356 -16.19 -13.79 -16.93
C LEU A 356 -14.76 -14.33 -16.96
N GLY A 357 -14.36 -14.89 -18.09
CA GLY A 357 -12.96 -15.17 -18.39
C GLY A 357 -12.34 -13.94 -19.06
N ALA A 358 -11.10 -13.62 -18.71
CA ALA A 358 -10.29 -12.72 -19.50
C ALA A 358 -9.32 -13.58 -20.31
N GLU A 359 -9.31 -13.41 -21.63
CA GLU A 359 -8.27 -13.96 -22.48
C GLU A 359 -7.29 -12.85 -22.83
N TYR A 360 -5.99 -13.16 -22.69
CA TYR A 360 -4.94 -12.24 -23.08
C TYR A 360 -4.74 -12.36 -24.59
N GLU A 361 -5.19 -11.38 -25.38
CA GLU A 361 -4.89 -11.38 -26.82
C GLU A 361 -3.49 -10.81 -27.10
N MET A 362 -3.21 -9.58 -26.67
CA MET A 362 -1.90 -8.95 -26.76
C MET A 362 -1.85 -7.67 -25.90
N CYS A 363 -0.65 -7.11 -25.70
CA CYS A 363 -0.47 -5.75 -25.19
C CYS A 363 0.36 -4.91 -26.16
N PHE A 364 -0.03 -3.65 -26.33
CA PHE A 364 0.84 -2.64 -26.92
C PHE A 364 1.95 -2.30 -25.93
N TYR A 365 3.15 -2.72 -26.27
CA TYR A 365 4.28 -2.74 -25.37
C TYR A 365 5.35 -1.71 -25.78
N ASN A 366 6.09 -1.22 -24.79
CA ASN A 366 7.31 -0.44 -25.03
C ASN A 366 8.41 -1.38 -25.62
N PRO A 367 9.49 -0.85 -26.22
CA PRO A 367 10.52 -1.68 -26.87
C PRO A 367 11.44 -2.43 -25.89
N GLY A 368 11.07 -2.52 -24.61
CA GLY A 368 11.80 -3.30 -23.60
C GLY A 368 11.74 -4.80 -23.88
N THR A 369 12.71 -5.54 -23.35
CA THR A 369 12.77 -7.01 -23.49
C THR A 369 13.03 -7.67 -22.14
N PRO A 370 12.01 -8.16 -21.42
CA PRO A 370 10.59 -8.09 -21.78
C PRO A 370 10.04 -6.66 -21.66
N PRO A 371 8.88 -6.37 -22.26
CA PRO A 371 8.33 -5.02 -22.29
C PRO A 371 7.67 -4.57 -20.99
N TRP A 372 7.43 -5.48 -20.05
CA TRP A 372 7.06 -5.17 -18.67
C TRP A 372 8.30 -5.13 -17.78
N ARG A 373 8.16 -4.53 -16.60
CA ARG A 373 9.24 -4.44 -15.63
C ARG A 373 9.59 -5.81 -15.06
N THR A 374 10.86 -6.00 -14.79
CA THR A 374 11.40 -7.19 -14.11
C THR A 374 12.04 -6.76 -12.79
N THR A 375 12.14 -7.67 -11.83
CA THR A 375 12.70 -7.40 -10.49
C THR A 375 14.16 -6.93 -10.56
N ASP A 376 14.92 -7.42 -11.55
CA ASP A 376 16.31 -7.03 -11.83
C ASP A 376 16.45 -5.68 -12.59
N GLY A 377 15.33 -5.07 -12.98
CA GLY A 377 15.29 -3.79 -13.67
C GLY A 377 15.67 -3.83 -15.16
N SER A 378 15.85 -4.99 -15.77
CA SER A 378 16.21 -5.13 -17.20
C SER A 378 15.02 -4.94 -18.14
N GLY A 379 13.80 -5.26 -17.71
CA GLY A 379 12.57 -5.12 -18.49
C GLY A 379 11.99 -3.70 -18.51
N ALA A 380 10.94 -3.51 -19.32
CA ALA A 380 10.34 -2.23 -19.70
C ALA A 380 11.34 -1.27 -20.36
N TRP A 381 10.87 -0.10 -20.78
CA TRP A 381 11.68 0.87 -21.51
C TRP A 381 11.31 2.31 -21.20
N GLY A 382 12.27 3.06 -20.66
CA GLY A 382 12.12 4.50 -20.40
C GLY A 382 11.01 4.87 -19.41
N ALA A 383 10.57 6.12 -19.51
CA ALA A 383 9.52 6.74 -18.69
C ALA A 383 8.35 7.22 -19.55
N ASP A 384 7.22 7.47 -18.89
CA ASP A 384 5.89 7.73 -19.47
C ASP A 384 5.56 9.22 -19.71
N HIS A 385 6.23 10.14 -19.03
CA HIS A 385 5.83 11.56 -19.01
C HIS A 385 6.54 12.48 -20.00
N CYS A 386 7.70 12.07 -20.53
CA CYS A 386 8.44 12.93 -21.44
C CYS A 386 9.25 12.11 -22.45
N ALA A 387 9.79 12.78 -23.46
CA ALA A 387 10.75 12.17 -24.37
C ALA A 387 12.12 11.99 -23.67
N PRO A 388 12.98 11.07 -24.16
CA PRO A 388 14.38 11.01 -23.74
C PRO A 388 15.04 12.39 -23.87
N TYR A 389 15.80 12.80 -22.85
CA TYR A 389 16.29 14.16 -22.69
C TYR A 389 17.82 14.28 -22.71
N ARG A 390 18.53 13.31 -22.13
CA ARG A 390 20.00 13.29 -22.11
C ARG A 390 20.54 11.91 -22.39
N VAL A 391 21.79 11.88 -22.88
CA VAL A 391 22.56 10.66 -23.09
C VAL A 391 23.99 10.86 -22.58
N ALA A 392 24.57 9.83 -21.96
CA ALA A 392 25.97 9.82 -21.55
C ALA A 392 26.58 8.42 -21.73
N ARG A 393 27.87 8.36 -22.06
CA ARG A 393 28.61 7.09 -22.12
C ARG A 393 29.20 6.79 -20.75
N ALA A 394 28.93 5.60 -20.21
CA ALA A 394 29.45 5.15 -18.92
C ALA A 394 30.08 3.76 -19.03
N GLY A 395 31.41 3.62 -18.94
CA GLY A 395 32.07 2.29 -18.92
C GLY A 395 31.87 1.50 -20.21
N LYS A 396 30.97 0.51 -20.24
CA LYS A 396 30.45 -0.20 -21.44
C LYS A 396 28.96 0.05 -21.74
N ARG A 397 28.35 0.99 -21.05
CA ARG A 397 26.93 1.34 -21.13
C ARG A 397 26.70 2.67 -21.83
N MET A 398 25.54 2.76 -22.47
CA MET A 398 24.93 4.03 -22.85
C MET A 398 23.83 4.35 -21.84
N ILE A 399 23.91 5.52 -21.22
CA ILE A 399 22.94 5.97 -20.23
C ILE A 399 22.00 6.94 -20.90
N ILE A 400 20.69 6.72 -20.76
CA ILE A 400 19.66 7.63 -21.24
C ILE A 400 18.85 8.10 -20.05
N SER A 401 18.56 9.41 -19.98
CA SER A 401 17.66 9.96 -18.98
C SER A 401 16.47 10.69 -19.59
N TRP A 402 15.37 10.62 -18.88
CA TRP A 402 14.15 11.38 -19.03
C TRP A 402 14.13 12.43 -17.93
N ALA A 403 13.62 13.61 -18.23
CA ALA A 403 13.58 14.68 -17.23
C ALA A 403 12.61 14.37 -16.09
N PHE A 404 11.59 13.55 -16.32
CA PHE A 404 10.56 13.24 -15.35
C PHE A 404 9.94 11.85 -15.62
N ALA A 405 9.55 11.14 -14.56
CA ALA A 405 8.96 9.80 -14.61
C ALA A 405 7.95 9.60 -13.48
N GLU A 406 6.72 9.21 -13.80
CA GLU A 406 5.71 8.75 -12.83
C GLU A 406 5.55 7.24 -12.93
N GLY A 407 5.55 6.71 -14.15
CA GLY A 407 5.73 5.32 -14.54
C GLY A 407 7.11 5.08 -15.17
N GLY A 408 7.52 3.81 -15.24
CA GLY A 408 8.79 3.41 -15.85
C GLY A 408 10.03 3.84 -15.08
N HIS A 409 11.14 4.01 -15.80
CA HIS A 409 12.46 4.39 -15.29
C HIS A 409 12.95 5.67 -15.96
N GLY A 410 13.18 6.70 -15.15
CA GLY A 410 13.67 8.00 -15.61
C GLY A 410 15.16 8.03 -15.97
N ILE A 411 15.96 7.05 -15.57
CA ILE A 411 17.32 6.84 -16.07
C ILE A 411 17.50 5.35 -16.36
N ILE A 412 18.07 5.00 -17.50
CA ILE A 412 18.36 3.60 -17.85
C ILE A 412 19.79 3.43 -18.35
N GLY A 413 20.37 2.26 -18.08
CA GLY A 413 21.61 1.82 -18.69
C GLY A 413 21.35 0.79 -19.77
N LEU A 414 21.85 1.06 -20.97
CA LEU A 414 21.81 0.19 -22.13
C LEU A 414 23.15 -0.51 -22.33
N ASP A 415 23.13 -1.74 -22.81
CA ASP A 415 24.32 -2.38 -23.36
C ASP A 415 24.64 -1.91 -24.80
N GLU A 416 25.72 -2.43 -25.38
CA GLU A 416 26.18 -2.12 -26.73
C GLU A 416 25.19 -2.52 -27.84
N LYS A 417 24.21 -3.37 -27.52
CA LYS A 417 23.13 -3.78 -28.43
C LYS A 417 21.86 -2.94 -28.24
N GLY A 418 21.93 -1.88 -27.42
CA GLY A 418 20.78 -1.05 -27.10
C GLY A 418 19.77 -1.73 -26.17
N ARG A 419 20.11 -2.84 -25.49
CA ARG A 419 19.18 -3.48 -24.56
C ARG A 419 19.33 -2.89 -23.17
N LYS A 420 18.22 -2.60 -22.53
CA LYS A 420 18.20 -2.14 -21.15
C LYS A 420 18.72 -3.22 -20.21
N ARG A 421 19.61 -2.82 -19.30
CA ARG A 421 20.24 -3.70 -18.29
C ARG A 421 19.84 -3.34 -16.87
N TRP A 422 19.52 -2.08 -16.63
CA TRP A 422 19.02 -1.59 -15.35
C TRP A 422 18.22 -0.31 -15.56
N GLY A 423 17.44 0.08 -14.55
CA GLY A 423 16.71 1.34 -14.56
C GLY A 423 16.60 1.95 -13.16
N GLU A 424 16.65 3.27 -13.11
CA GLU A 424 16.40 4.10 -11.94
C GLU A 424 15.08 4.85 -12.13
N LYS A 425 14.23 4.85 -11.10
CA LYS A 425 12.89 5.43 -11.16
C LYS A 425 12.95 6.94 -11.44
N ARG A 426 13.81 7.66 -10.74
CA ARG A 426 13.88 9.12 -10.85
C ARG A 426 14.36 9.55 -12.22
N GLY A 427 13.68 10.56 -12.78
CA GLY A 427 14.19 11.29 -13.93
C GLY A 427 15.40 12.13 -13.57
N ALA A 428 16.19 12.50 -14.57
CA ALA A 428 17.30 13.42 -14.42
C ALA A 428 17.28 14.51 -15.50
N ARG A 429 17.38 15.76 -15.04
CA ARG A 429 17.50 16.94 -15.91
C ARG A 429 18.92 17.12 -16.42
N LEU A 430 19.92 16.76 -15.62
CA LEU A 430 21.33 16.77 -15.99
C LEU A 430 21.95 15.40 -15.75
N LEU A 431 22.84 15.00 -16.65
CA LEU A 431 23.46 13.69 -16.67
C LEU A 431 24.91 13.83 -17.14
N ALA A 432 25.84 13.20 -16.43
CA ALA A 432 27.21 12.98 -16.88
C ALA A 432 27.67 11.62 -16.38
N ALA A 433 28.69 11.02 -16.99
CA ALA A 433 29.18 9.72 -16.57
C ALA A 433 30.66 9.53 -16.90
N ASP A 434 31.27 8.56 -16.23
CA ASP A 434 32.60 8.05 -16.51
C ASP A 434 32.57 6.51 -16.59
N GLU A 435 33.75 5.87 -16.57
CA GLU A 435 33.87 4.42 -16.67
C GLU A 435 33.15 3.63 -15.58
N ARG A 436 32.99 4.19 -14.39
CA ARG A 436 32.48 3.52 -13.18
C ARG A 436 31.12 4.04 -12.76
N TYR A 437 30.84 5.31 -12.97
CA TYR A 437 29.73 6.00 -12.33
C TYR A 437 28.91 6.87 -13.28
N VAL A 438 27.62 6.93 -12.98
CA VAL A 438 26.67 7.89 -13.56
C VAL A 438 26.36 8.94 -12.50
N TYR A 439 26.45 10.20 -12.88
CA TYR A 439 26.14 11.36 -12.06
C TYR A 439 24.92 12.05 -12.63
N ALA A 440 23.97 12.40 -11.76
CA ALA A 440 22.73 13.02 -12.20
C ALA A 440 22.27 14.10 -11.23
N ILE A 441 21.57 15.10 -11.79
CA ILE A 441 20.71 16.00 -11.03
C ILE A 441 19.26 15.55 -11.28
N PRO A 442 18.63 14.86 -10.30
CA PRO A 442 17.32 14.27 -10.48
C PRO A 442 16.24 15.36 -10.52
N ARG A 443 15.09 15.01 -11.10
CA ARG A 443 13.89 15.87 -11.11
C ARG A 443 12.64 15.01 -10.89
N GLY A 444 11.71 15.53 -10.10
CA GLY A 444 10.46 14.84 -9.73
C GLY A 444 9.58 15.70 -8.84
N TRP A 445 8.30 15.35 -8.68
CA TRP A 445 7.34 16.09 -7.85
C TRP A 445 7.80 16.30 -6.39
N HIS A 446 8.62 15.39 -5.87
CA HIS A 446 9.14 15.45 -4.50
C HIS A 446 10.54 16.07 -4.40
N VAL A 447 11.17 16.42 -5.53
CA VAL A 447 12.51 17.04 -5.55
C VAL A 447 12.34 18.56 -5.51
N LYS A 448 12.59 19.14 -4.33
CA LYS A 448 12.38 20.58 -4.06
C LYS A 448 13.59 21.47 -4.37
N GLU A 449 14.76 20.85 -4.55
CA GLU A 449 16.04 21.53 -4.79
C GLU A 449 16.95 20.64 -5.64
N ASP A 450 17.96 21.24 -6.28
CA ASP A 450 18.94 20.46 -7.04
C ASP A 450 19.80 19.62 -6.09
N GLN A 451 19.80 18.31 -6.36
CA GLN A 451 20.53 17.29 -5.61
C GLN A 451 21.50 16.59 -6.54
N LEU A 452 22.67 16.19 -6.03
CA LEU A 452 23.62 15.35 -6.77
C LEU A 452 23.47 13.90 -6.32
N ILE A 453 23.26 13.02 -7.28
CA ILE A 453 23.22 11.57 -7.06
C ILE A 453 24.30 10.87 -7.88
N ARG A 454 24.74 9.69 -7.41
CA ARG A 454 25.73 8.84 -8.08
C ARG A 454 25.24 7.40 -8.12
N LEU A 455 25.23 6.83 -9.34
CA LEU A 455 24.83 5.45 -9.62
C LEU A 455 26.04 4.66 -10.14
N SER A 456 26.06 3.35 -9.94
CA SER A 456 26.96 2.45 -10.65
C SER A 456 26.63 2.46 -12.14
N ALA A 457 27.65 2.59 -12.99
CA ALA A 457 27.49 2.47 -14.44
C ALA A 457 26.98 1.09 -14.84
N ASP A 458 27.47 0.03 -14.18
CA ASP A 458 27.16 -1.34 -14.60
C ASP A 458 25.80 -1.82 -14.14
N ARG A 459 25.36 -1.40 -12.94
CA ARG A 459 24.15 -1.93 -12.28
C ARG A 459 23.05 -0.90 -12.03
N GLY A 460 23.32 0.39 -12.18
CA GLY A 460 22.37 1.45 -11.84
C GLY A 460 22.10 1.60 -10.34
N GLU A 461 22.71 0.75 -9.52
CA GLU A 461 22.61 0.81 -8.06
C GLU A 461 23.19 2.11 -7.52
N TYR A 462 22.60 2.62 -6.46
CA TYR A 462 23.10 3.78 -5.74
C TYR A 462 24.51 3.55 -5.21
N CYS A 463 25.43 4.46 -5.55
CA CYS A 463 26.81 4.43 -5.08
C CYS A 463 27.12 5.75 -4.36
N PRO A 464 26.85 5.85 -3.04
CA PRO A 464 27.00 7.09 -2.30
C PRO A 464 28.45 7.59 -2.34
N PHE A 465 28.62 8.90 -2.25
CA PHE A 465 29.93 9.51 -1.97
C PHE A 465 30.39 9.13 -0.57
N VAL A 466 31.70 9.09 -0.33
CA VAL A 466 32.26 8.71 0.97
C VAL A 466 33.09 9.87 1.49
N LEU A 467 32.73 10.38 2.67
CA LEU A 467 33.47 11.44 3.36
C LEU A 467 33.98 10.88 4.68
N ASN A 468 35.29 10.91 4.90
CA ASN A 468 35.94 10.41 6.12
C ASN A 468 35.53 8.96 6.47
N GLY A 469 35.50 8.08 5.46
CA GLY A 469 35.11 6.68 5.60
C GLY A 469 33.61 6.44 5.80
N LYS A 470 32.78 7.49 5.84
CA LYS A 470 31.33 7.37 6.02
C LYS A 470 30.58 7.67 4.71
N PRO A 471 29.66 6.80 4.27
CA PRO A 471 28.77 7.09 3.16
C PRO A 471 27.96 8.36 3.45
N ARG A 472 27.87 9.27 2.48
CA ARG A 472 27.01 10.44 2.56
C ARG A 472 25.57 10.08 2.17
N GLU A 473 24.65 11.00 2.46
CA GLU A 473 23.25 10.89 2.04
C GLU A 473 23.15 10.66 0.53
N PHE A 474 22.16 9.86 0.13
CA PHE A 474 22.00 9.50 -1.27
C PHE A 474 21.70 10.72 -2.16
N ASN A 475 20.79 11.57 -1.69
CA ASN A 475 20.42 12.83 -2.33
C ASN A 475 21.25 13.96 -1.73
N LEU A 476 22.41 14.26 -2.29
CA LEU A 476 23.24 15.34 -1.80
C LEU A 476 22.70 16.69 -2.24
N SER A 477 22.12 17.45 -1.32
CA SER A 477 21.73 18.84 -1.58
C SER A 477 22.92 19.65 -2.08
N VAL A 478 22.87 20.15 -3.32
CA VAL A 478 23.96 20.95 -3.88
C VAL A 478 24.08 22.26 -3.10
N ALA A 479 22.96 22.85 -2.68
CA ALA A 479 22.96 24.06 -1.86
C ALA A 479 23.74 23.85 -0.55
N ARG A 480 23.47 22.73 0.15
CA ARG A 480 24.18 22.34 1.38
C ARG A 480 25.65 22.08 1.13
N LEU A 481 26.02 21.39 0.04
CA LEU A 481 27.42 21.16 -0.31
C LEU A 481 28.20 22.46 -0.44
N LEU A 482 27.55 23.48 -1.01
CA LEU A 482 28.17 24.78 -1.28
C LEU A 482 28.03 25.78 -0.13
N GLY A 483 27.32 25.43 0.95
CA GLY A 483 27.05 26.35 2.07
C GLY A 483 26.19 27.55 1.68
N VAL A 484 25.27 27.38 0.74
CA VAL A 484 24.35 28.43 0.27
C VAL A 484 22.89 28.04 0.52
N GLU A 485 21.99 29.02 0.60
CA GLU A 485 20.57 28.77 0.86
C GLU A 485 19.87 28.11 -0.34
N LYS A 486 20.16 28.59 -1.55
CA LYS A 486 19.57 28.06 -2.79
C LYS A 486 20.59 28.10 -3.92
N VAL A 487 20.55 27.07 -4.77
CA VAL A 487 21.35 27.00 -5.99
C VAL A 487 20.55 26.34 -7.10
N GLU A 488 20.83 26.74 -8.33
CA GLU A 488 20.33 26.07 -9.52
C GLU A 488 21.53 25.68 -10.39
N VAL A 489 21.66 24.38 -10.65
CA VAL A 489 22.68 23.78 -11.51
C VAL A 489 22.16 23.78 -12.93
N THR A 490 22.90 24.37 -13.85
CA THR A 490 22.54 24.49 -15.27
C THR A 490 23.35 23.54 -16.15
N GLY A 491 24.49 23.04 -15.67
CA GLY A 491 25.33 22.08 -16.37
C GLY A 491 26.07 21.14 -15.42
N LEU A 492 26.35 19.94 -15.90
CA LEU A 492 27.05 18.89 -15.17
C LEU A 492 28.06 18.23 -16.12
N ALA A 493 29.32 18.15 -15.69
CA ALA A 493 30.37 17.40 -16.37
C ALA A 493 31.20 16.63 -15.35
N VAL A 494 31.84 15.53 -15.78
CA VAL A 494 32.72 14.74 -14.92
C VAL A 494 34.06 14.53 -15.62
N GLY A 495 35.14 14.73 -14.86
CA GLY A 495 36.50 14.46 -15.28
C GLY A 495 37.14 13.32 -14.47
N LYS A 496 38.46 13.17 -14.60
CA LYS A 496 39.21 12.12 -13.87
C LYS A 496 39.13 12.31 -12.35
N ARG A 497 39.29 13.55 -11.88
CA ARG A 497 39.37 13.88 -10.44
C ARG A 497 38.16 14.65 -9.90
N TRP A 498 37.44 15.36 -10.76
CA TRP A 498 36.43 16.32 -10.31
C TRP A 498 35.11 16.16 -11.05
N ILE A 499 34.04 16.55 -10.37
CA ILE A 499 32.72 16.82 -10.94
C ILE A 499 32.61 18.33 -11.07
N ALA A 500 32.28 18.83 -12.26
CA ALA A 500 32.06 20.25 -12.52
C ALA A 500 30.56 20.54 -12.58
N LEU A 501 30.10 21.49 -11.77
CA LEU A 501 28.73 21.99 -11.75
C LEU A 501 28.73 23.44 -12.25
N ALA A 502 28.10 23.68 -13.39
CA ALA A 502 27.81 25.04 -13.82
C ALA A 502 26.55 25.52 -13.10
N LEU A 503 26.61 26.70 -12.50
CA LEU A 503 25.54 27.29 -11.70
C LEU A 503 24.91 28.46 -12.45
N LYS A 504 23.60 28.66 -12.26
CA LYS A 504 22.86 29.81 -12.82
C LYS A 504 23.44 31.17 -12.39
N SER A 505 24.15 31.21 -11.27
CA SER A 505 24.87 32.40 -10.79
C SER A 505 26.08 32.79 -11.66
N GLY A 506 26.39 32.05 -12.73
CA GLY A 506 27.54 32.30 -13.59
C GLY A 506 28.85 31.85 -12.94
N LYS A 507 28.82 30.76 -12.15
CA LYS A 507 30.03 30.12 -11.59
C LYS A 507 30.11 28.66 -12.01
N VAL A 508 31.32 28.13 -12.13
CA VAL A 508 31.57 26.69 -12.21
C VAL A 508 32.23 26.25 -10.92
N VAL A 509 31.58 25.32 -10.20
CA VAL A 509 32.13 24.71 -8.99
C VAL A 509 32.65 23.32 -9.31
N PHE A 510 33.84 23.00 -8.80
CA PHE A 510 34.43 21.68 -8.88
C PHE A 510 34.30 20.97 -7.54
N LEU A 511 33.72 19.78 -7.56
CA LEU A 511 33.63 18.88 -6.42
C LEU A 511 34.63 17.74 -6.59
N ASP A 512 35.23 17.29 -5.49
CA ASP A 512 35.98 16.05 -5.44
C ASP A 512 35.06 14.87 -5.75
N LYS A 513 35.54 13.96 -6.59
CA LYS A 513 34.70 12.91 -7.17
C LYS A 513 34.34 11.80 -6.20
N ASP A 514 35.15 11.58 -5.17
CA ASP A 514 34.96 10.50 -4.19
C ASP A 514 34.12 10.97 -3.00
N THR A 515 34.34 12.22 -2.58
CA THR A 515 33.75 12.80 -1.38
C THR A 515 32.58 13.77 -1.65
N ALA A 516 32.44 14.25 -2.89
CA ALA A 516 31.58 15.38 -3.27
C ALA A 516 31.86 16.68 -2.49
N SER A 517 33.06 16.83 -1.93
CA SER A 517 33.47 18.05 -1.24
C SER A 517 33.83 19.14 -2.25
N PRO A 518 33.40 20.41 -2.05
CA PRO A 518 33.85 21.51 -2.90
C PRO A 518 35.37 21.67 -2.83
N VAL A 519 36.01 21.76 -4.00
CA VAL A 519 37.46 21.93 -4.14
C VAL A 519 37.80 23.36 -4.54
N ARG A 520 37.10 23.88 -5.55
CA ARG A 520 37.29 25.25 -6.05
C ARG A 520 36.06 25.75 -6.79
N SER A 521 35.93 27.07 -6.89
CA SER A 521 34.89 27.75 -7.64
C SER A 521 35.52 28.80 -8.54
N VAL A 522 35.10 28.88 -9.80
CA VAL A 522 35.59 29.86 -10.77
C VAL A 522 34.41 30.61 -11.40
N PRO A 523 34.53 31.91 -11.70
CA PRO A 523 33.53 32.61 -12.51
C PRO A 523 33.42 31.98 -13.90
N ALA A 524 32.20 31.86 -14.40
CA ALA A 524 31.88 31.53 -15.79
C ALA A 524 31.73 32.83 -16.62
N THR A 525 32.59 33.82 -16.35
CA THR A 525 32.70 35.02 -17.18
C THR A 525 33.53 34.69 -18.41
N GLY A 526 33.06 35.15 -19.57
CA GLY A 526 33.64 34.84 -20.87
C GLY A 526 35.12 35.18 -21.00
N VAL A 527 35.77 34.45 -21.92
CA VAL A 527 36.91 34.95 -22.69
C VAL A 527 36.54 36.27 -23.35
#